data_AF-A0A1H7ZAG5-F1
#
_entry.id   AF-A0A1H7ZAG5-F1
#
_cell.length_a   1.000
_cell.length_b   1.000
_cell.length_c   1.000
_cell.angle_alpha   90.00
_cell.angle_beta   90.00
_cell.angle_gamma   90.00
#
_symmetry.space_group_name_H-M   'P 1'
#
loop_
_entity.id
_entity.type
_entity.pdbx_description
1 polymer ?
#
loop_
_entity_poly.entity_id
_entity_poly.type
_entity_poly.pdbx_seq_one_letter_code
_entity_poly.pdbx_strand_id
1 'polypeptide(L)' 'MPAQCRTVTVAPGHILRCRRTAAQSTRPGHVRVQATRRPPFDVAERLWNEAPVA' A
#
# COMPACT_ATOMS: atom_id res chain seq x y z
N MET A 1 -4.23 10.68 11.24
CA MET A 1 -4.91 9.43 10.81
C MET A 1 -4.09 8.24 11.30
N PRO A 2 -4.72 7.20 11.89
CA PRO A 2 -3.99 6.03 12.36
C PRO A 2 -3.31 5.34 11.17
N ALA A 3 -2.08 4.89 11.38
CA ALA A 3 -1.33 4.19 10.36
C ALA A 3 -1.94 2.82 10.09
N GLN A 4 -2.64 2.68 8.96
CA GLN A 4 -3.19 1.40 8.53
C GLN A 4 -2.07 0.56 7.89
N CYS A 5 -1.86 -0.62 8.45
CA CYS A 5 -1.03 -1.66 7.87
C CYS A 5 -1.94 -2.65 7.13
N ARG A 6 -1.64 -2.94 5.87
CA ARG A 6 -2.37 -3.91 5.06
C ARG A 6 -1.41 -4.83 4.33
N THR A 7 -1.90 -6.02 4.01
CA THR A 7 -1.16 -7.03 3.26
C THR A 7 -1.63 -7.01 1.81
N VAL A 8 -0.86 -6.36 0.94
CA VAL A 8 -1.23 -6.13 -0.47
C VAL A 8 -0.52 -7.13 -1.37
N THR A 9 -1.28 -7.81 -2.21
CA THR A 9 -0.73 -8.64 -3.30
C THR A 9 -0.46 -7.74 -4.51
N VAL A 10 0.82 -7.49 -4.80
CA VAL A 10 1.24 -6.63 -5.92
C VAL A 10 1.41 -7.41 -7.22
N ALA A 11 1.65 -8.71 -7.13
CA ALA A 11 1.68 -9.66 -8.25
C ALA A 11 1.37 -11.07 -7.72
N PRO A 12 1.03 -12.05 -8.58
CA PRO A 12 0.82 -13.43 -8.15
C PRO A 12 2.01 -13.96 -7.35
N GLY A 13 1.76 -14.46 -6.13
CA GLY A 13 2.80 -14.92 -5.19
C GLY A 13 3.63 -13.83 -4.51
N HIS A 14 3.45 -12.56 -4.87
CA HIS A 14 4.17 -11.42 -4.28
C HIS A 14 3.28 -10.63 -3.34
N ILE A 15 3.34 -11.02 -2.07
CA ILE A 15 2.58 -10.39 -0.99
C ILE A 15 3.50 -9.47 -0.19
N LEU A 16 3.11 -8.20 -0.05
CA LEU A 16 3.85 -7.21 0.72
C LEU A 16 3.01 -6.70 1.89
N ARG A 17 3.62 -6.70 3.08
CA ARG A 17 3.06 -5.98 4.22
C ARG A 17 3.45 -4.51 4.10
N CYS A 18 2.45 -3.68 3.88
CA CYS A 18 2.59 -2.27 3.53
C CYS A 18 1.88 -1.41 4.56
N ARG A 19 2.46 -0.25 4.86
CA ARG A 19 1.86 0.77 5.71
C ARG A 19 1.45 1.96 4.85
N ARG A 20 0.23 2.46 5.05
CA ARG A 20 -0.22 3.70 4.39
C ARG A 20 0.65 4.85 4.88
N THR A 21 1.22 5.60 3.94
CA THR A 21 1.92 6.84 4.28
C THR A 21 0.93 8.00 4.32
N ALA A 22 1.24 9.03 5.10
CA ALA A 22 0.48 10.28 5.09
C ALA A 22 0.72 11.09 3.80
N ALA A 23 1.77 10.74 3.04
CA ALA A 23 2.06 11.34 1.75
C ALA A 23 0.97 10.96 0.74
N GLN A 24 0.41 11.95 0.07
CA GLN A 24 -0.55 11.74 -1.00
C GLN A 24 0.21 11.23 -2.24
N SER A 25 -0.34 10.21 -2.92
CA SER A 25 0.22 9.83 -4.22
C SER A 25 -0.02 10.97 -5.21
N THR A 26 0.96 11.22 -6.08
CA THR A 26 0.81 12.19 -7.18
C THR A 26 -0.05 11.65 -8.31
N ARG A 27 -0.38 10.35 -8.29
CA ARG A 27 -1.23 9.69 -9.28
C ARG A 27 -2.66 9.56 -8.74
N PRO A 28 -3.69 10.02 -9.48
CA PRO A 28 -5.07 9.79 -9.10
C PRO A 28 -5.39 8.29 -9.03
N GLY A 29 -6.20 7.89 -8.06
CA GLY A 29 -6.56 6.48 -7.81
C GLY A 29 -5.43 5.61 -7.25
N HIS A 30 -4.35 6.21 -6.75
CA HIS A 30 -3.23 5.50 -6.12
C HIS A 30 -2.99 5.98 -4.69
N VAL A 31 -2.48 5.08 -3.86
CA VAL A 31 -2.07 5.34 -2.48
C VAL A 31 -0.58 5.06 -2.36
N ARG A 32 0.14 5.99 -1.75
CA ARG A 32 1.55 5.82 -1.48
C ARG A 32 1.72 4.99 -0.21
N VAL A 33 2.43 3.88 -0.35
CA VAL A 33 2.68 2.94 0.73
C VAL A 33 4.16 2.79 1.00
N GLN A 34 4.49 2.52 2.26
CA GLN A 34 5.85 2.22 2.70
C GLN A 34 5.95 0.73 3.00
N ALA A 35 6.98 0.09 2.45
CA ALA A 35 7.37 -1.26 2.80
C ALA A 35 8.63 -1.23 3.68
N THR A 36 8.79 -2.24 4.53
CA THR A 36 9.82 -2.25 5.59
C THR A 36 11.26 -2.15 5.06
N ARG A 37 11.56 -2.76 3.91
CA ARG A 37 12.91 -2.83 3.33
C ARG A 37 12.99 -2.33 1.89
N ARG A 38 11.97 -1.62 1.43
CA ARG A 38 11.91 -1.11 0.05
C ARG A 38 11.52 0.36 0.04
N PRO A 39 11.94 1.13 -0.99
CA PRO A 39 11.47 2.49 -1.18
C PRO A 39 9.94 2.56 -1.20
N PRO A 40 9.33 3.68 -0.78
CA PRO A 40 7.90 3.88 -0.91
C PRO A 40 7.49 3.75 -2.38
N PHE A 41 6.36 3.12 -2.63
CA PHE A 41 5.81 2.94 -3.97
C PHE A 41 4.30 3.22 -3.97
N ASP A 42 3.75 3.43 -5.16
CA ASP A 42 2.34 3.68 -5.35
C ASP A 42 1.61 2.38 -5.65
N VAL A 43 0.48 2.17 -4.97
CA VAL A 43 -0.43 1.02 -5.18
C VAL A 43 -1.78 1.57 -5.60
N ALA A 44 -2.47 0.88 -6.51
CA ALA A 44 -3.84 1.24 -6.86
C ALA A 44 -4.73 1.24 -5.60
N GLU A 45 -5.51 2.29 -5.41
CA GLU A 45 -6.39 2.47 -4.25
C GLU A 45 -7.38 1.32 -4.09
N ARG A 46 -7.86 0.77 -5.20
CA ARG A 46 -8.70 -0.44 -5.22
C ARG A 46 -8.01 -1.63 -4.58
N LEU A 47 -6.78 -1.94 -4.98
CA LEU A 47 -5.98 -3.04 -4.40
C LEU A 47 -5.68 -2.80 -2.93
N TRP A 48 -5.41 -1.55 -2.53
CA TRP A 48 -5.23 -1.21 -1.14
C TRP A 48 -6.50 -1.44 -0.31
N ASN A 49 -7.68 -1.14 -0.86
CA ASN A 49 -8.97 -1.30 -0.18
C ASN A 49 -9.47 -2.74 -0.11
N GLU A 50 -9.17 -3.55 -1.11
CA GLU A 50 -9.47 -4.99 -1.12
C GLU A 50 -8.49 -5.80 -0.24
N ALA A 51 -7.31 -5.25 0.05
CA ALA A 51 -6.29 -5.93 0.85
C ALA A 51 -6.69 -6.10 2.34
N PRO A 52 -6.44 -7.29 2.94
CA PRO A 52 -6.73 -7.53 4.33
C PRO A 52 -5.91 -6.60 5.26
N VAL A 53 -6.58 -6.11 6.31
CA VAL A 53 -5.95 -5.35 7.39
C VAL A 53 -5.13 -6.30 8.26
N ALA A 54 -3.89 -5.92 8.54
CA ALA A 54 -2.89 -6.72 9.25
C ALA A 54 -2.47 -6.10 10.58
#